data_AF-A0A925PKI9-F1
#
_entry.id   AF-A0A925PKI9-F1
#
_cell.length_a   1.000
_cell.length_b   1.000
_cell.length_c   1.000
_cell.angle_alpha   90.00
_cell.angle_beta   90.00
_cell.angle_gamma   90.00
#
_symmetry.space_group_name_H-M   'P 1'
#
loop_
_entity.id
_entity.type
_entity.pdbx_description
1 polymer ?
#
loop_
_entity_poly.entity_id
_entity_poly.type
_entity_poly.pdbx_seq_one_letter_code
_entity_poly.pdbx_strand_id
1 'polypeptide(L)'
;MLKFIPEDLFMSEYRLSDLLDMSIIQKLADSNFSASGLPMTITDPRDGTFLVKAGWPGICTYFHRVNPLSLEQCRISDKVINDHLDEGAYQYRCNNGLWHIAMPIIVAGRHLAT
;
A
#
# COMPACT_ATOMS: atom_id res chain seq x y z
N MET A 1 -43.55 -2.08 0.94
CA MET A 1 -42.52 -2.93 0.29
C MET A 1 -41.17 -2.27 0.52
N LEU A 2 -40.59 -2.45 1.71
CA LEU A 2 -39.25 -1.98 2.04
C LEU A 2 -38.28 -3.01 1.44
N LYS A 3 -37.52 -2.60 0.43
CA LYS A 3 -36.42 -3.43 -0.09
C LYS A 3 -35.39 -3.52 1.03
N PHE A 4 -35.17 -4.72 1.55
CA PHE A 4 -33.95 -5.07 2.26
C PHE A 4 -32.80 -4.74 1.30
N ILE A 5 -32.05 -3.69 1.59
CA ILE A 5 -30.76 -3.45 0.96
C ILE A 5 -29.77 -4.17 1.87
N PRO A 6 -29.16 -5.28 1.44
CA PRO A 6 -28.21 -5.97 2.28
C PRO A 6 -26.95 -5.08 2.41
N GLU A 7 -26.40 -5.01 3.62
CA GLU A 7 -25.28 -4.12 4.01
C GLU A 7 -24.00 -4.36 3.20
N ASP A 8 -23.92 -5.52 2.54
CA ASP A 8 -22.85 -5.97 1.67
C ASP A 8 -22.81 -5.28 0.29
N LEU A 9 -23.92 -4.72 -0.18
CA LEU A 9 -24.05 -4.13 -1.51
C LEU A 9 -23.46 -2.71 -1.61
N PHE A 10 -23.28 -2.00 -0.49
CA PHE A 10 -22.77 -0.63 -0.46
C PHE A 10 -21.24 -0.49 -0.28
N MET A 11 -20.54 -1.57 0.09
CA MET A 11 -19.11 -1.47 0.45
C MET A 11 -18.14 -1.64 -0.74
N SER A 12 -18.60 -1.74 -1.99
CA SER A 12 -17.71 -2.05 -3.15
C SER A 12 -17.03 -0.83 -3.75
N GLU A 13 -17.39 0.37 -3.35
CA GLU A 13 -16.87 1.59 -3.96
C GLU A 13 -15.81 2.32 -3.16
N TYR A 14 -15.71 2.10 -1.85
CA TYR A 14 -14.81 2.90 -1.04
C TYR A 14 -13.33 2.53 -1.29
N ARG A 15 -12.51 3.57 -1.38
CA ARG A 15 -11.06 3.54 -1.20
C ARG A 15 -10.72 3.86 0.24
N LEU A 16 -9.51 3.52 0.66
CA LEU A 16 -9.03 3.90 1.99
C LEU A 16 -9.06 5.43 2.21
N SER A 17 -8.79 6.21 1.15
CA SER A 17 -8.86 7.67 1.15
C SER A 17 -10.25 8.25 1.38
N ASP A 18 -11.31 7.46 1.17
CA ASP A 18 -12.68 7.90 1.43
C ASP A 18 -13.06 7.72 2.91
N LEU A 19 -12.30 6.88 3.63
CA LEU A 19 -12.58 6.51 5.02
C LEU A 19 -11.69 7.27 6.02
N LEU A 20 -10.50 7.68 5.60
CA LEU A 20 -9.47 8.26 6.45
C LEU A 20 -8.88 9.52 5.82
N ASP A 21 -8.56 10.51 6.64
CA ASP A 21 -7.80 11.67 6.19
C ASP A 21 -6.33 11.29 5.95
N MET A 22 -5.97 11.13 4.67
CA MET A 22 -4.62 10.74 4.27
C MET A 22 -3.54 11.73 4.71
N SER A 23 -3.89 13.00 4.97
CA SER A 23 -2.93 13.97 5.50
C SER A 23 -2.54 13.66 6.95
N ILE A 24 -3.47 13.13 7.75
CA ILE A 24 -3.21 12.67 9.11
C ILE A 24 -2.37 11.39 9.05
N ILE A 25 -2.73 10.44 8.20
CA ILE A 25 -1.99 9.19 8.06
C ILE A 25 -0.55 9.44 7.57
N GLN A 26 -0.35 10.38 6.64
CA GLN A 26 0.99 10.79 6.21
C GLN A 26 1.82 11.34 7.37
N LYS A 27 1.28 12.22 8.21
CA LYS A 27 1.99 12.74 9.41
C LYS A 27 2.36 11.63 10.39
N LEU A 28 1.50 10.64 10.56
CA LEU A 28 1.78 9.48 11.41
C LEU A 28 2.91 8.63 10.82
N ALA A 29 2.90 8.39 9.51
CA ALA A 29 3.96 7.65 8.83
C ALA A 29 5.31 8.39 8.89
N ASP A 30 5.32 9.71 8.71
CA ASP A 30 6.53 10.53 8.85
C ASP A 30 7.07 10.51 10.29
N SER A 31 6.17 10.53 11.28
CA SER A 31 6.54 10.42 12.70
C SER A 31 7.09 9.04 13.03
N ASN A 32 6.47 7.97 12.50
CA ASN A 32 6.94 6.60 12.66
C ASN A 32 8.32 6.41 12.02
N PHE A 33 8.55 6.96 10.82
CA PHE A 33 9.86 6.94 10.18
C PHE A 33 10.89 7.71 11.01
N SER A 34 10.54 8.89 11.52
CA SER A 34 11.43 9.70 12.36
C SER A 34 11.84 8.98 13.65
N ALA A 35 10.94 8.17 14.22
CA ALA A 35 11.20 7.43 15.46
C ALA A 35 11.93 6.10 15.24
N SER A 36 11.60 5.35 14.18
CA SER A 36 12.09 3.98 13.95
C SER A 36 13.20 3.88 12.90
N GLY A 37 13.31 4.86 12.01
CA GLY A 37 14.16 4.79 10.82
C GLY A 37 13.68 3.82 9.74
N LEU A 38 12.50 3.21 9.89
CA LEU A 38 11.96 2.25 8.93
C LEU A 38 11.11 2.94 7.85
N PRO A 39 11.53 2.92 6.57
CA PRO A 39 10.73 3.46 5.49
C PRO A 39 9.43 2.68 5.33
N MET A 40 8.35 3.38 4.99
CA MET A 40 7.07 2.73 4.72
C MET A 40 6.29 3.44 3.62
N THR A 41 5.29 2.73 3.11
CA THR A 41 4.34 3.26 2.14
C THR A 41 2.98 2.66 2.38
N ILE A 42 1.94 3.35 1.92
CA ILE A 42 0.60 2.78 1.78
C ILE A 42 0.19 2.95 0.30
N THR A 43 -0.24 1.89 -0.36
CA THR A 43 -0.67 1.88 -1.76
C THR A 43 -2.14 1.49 -1.91
N ASP A 44 -2.83 2.13 -2.86
CA ASP A 44 -4.14 1.69 -3.33
C ASP A 44 -3.96 0.47 -4.26
N PRO A 45 -4.56 -0.70 -3.97
CA PRO A 45 -4.36 -1.91 -4.76
C PRO A 45 -5.07 -1.86 -6.12
N ARG A 46 -6.01 -0.92 -6.32
CA ARG A 46 -6.77 -0.81 -7.57
C ARG A 46 -5.92 -0.28 -8.72
N ASP A 47 -5.09 0.73 -8.44
CA ASP A 47 -4.28 1.43 -9.46
C ASP A 47 -2.81 1.60 -9.08
N GLY A 48 -2.41 1.17 -7.88
CA GLY A 48 -1.04 1.29 -7.38
C GLY A 48 -0.68 2.70 -6.91
N THR A 49 -1.66 3.59 -6.71
CA THR A 49 -1.41 4.95 -6.23
C THR A 49 -0.78 4.92 -4.84
N PHE A 50 0.33 5.63 -4.66
CA PHE A 50 0.91 5.83 -3.33
C PHE A 50 0.07 6.84 -2.54
N LEU A 51 -0.68 6.35 -1.57
CA LEU A 51 -1.48 7.16 -0.65
C LEU A 51 -0.58 7.82 0.41
N VAL A 52 0.46 7.10 0.85
CA VAL A 52 1.44 7.57 1.83
C VAL A 52 2.84 7.11 1.42
N LYS A 53 3.84 7.97 1.61
CA LYS A 53 5.27 7.65 1.45
C LYS A 53 6.07 8.31 2.56
N ALA A 54 6.83 7.53 3.33
CA ALA A 54 7.70 8.05 4.38
C ALA A 54 9.08 7.41 4.30
N GLY A 55 10.12 8.25 4.31
CA GLY A 55 11.51 7.79 4.49
C GLY A 55 12.12 6.97 3.35
N TRP A 56 11.57 7.03 2.14
CA TRP A 56 12.05 6.21 1.03
C TRP A 56 13.54 6.43 0.73
N PRO A 57 14.34 5.34 0.57
CA PRO A 57 15.77 5.46 0.35
C PRO A 57 16.09 6.03 -1.03
N GLY A 58 17.19 6.78 -1.11
CA GLY A 58 17.61 7.47 -2.34
C GLY A 58 17.77 6.55 -3.55
N ILE A 59 18.19 5.29 -3.35
CA ILE A 59 18.30 4.32 -4.45
C ILE A 59 16.95 4.03 -5.10
N CYS A 60 15.86 3.98 -4.31
CA CYS A 60 14.52 3.75 -4.84
C CYS A 60 13.98 4.99 -5.55
N THR A 61 14.14 6.17 -4.95
CA THR A 61 13.55 7.43 -5.45
C THR A 61 14.33 8.03 -6.60
N TYR A 62 15.65 7.99 -6.58
CA TYR A 62 16.51 8.67 -7.56
C TYR A 62 17.00 7.76 -8.68
N PHE A 63 16.95 6.44 -8.50
CA PHE A 63 17.39 5.48 -9.51
C PHE A 63 16.27 4.53 -9.92
N HIS A 64 15.83 3.62 -9.04
CA HIS A 64 14.92 2.54 -9.45
C HIS A 64 13.63 3.05 -10.08
N ARG A 65 12.99 4.07 -9.49
CA ARG A 65 11.71 4.60 -9.99
C ARG A 65 11.84 5.68 -11.07
N VAL A 66 13.06 6.15 -11.36
CA VAL A 66 13.32 7.13 -12.43
C VAL A 66 13.74 6.43 -13.73
N ASN A 67 14.47 5.32 -13.64
CA ASN A 67 14.87 4.53 -14.80
C ASN A 67 13.72 3.59 -15.23
N PRO A 68 13.26 3.63 -16.50
CA PRO A 68 12.12 2.84 -16.97
C PRO A 68 12.23 1.33 -16.73
N LEU A 69 13.43 0.75 -16.90
CA LEU A 69 13.64 -0.69 -16.75
C LEU A 69 13.50 -1.15 -15.29
N SER A 70 14.14 -0.43 -14.37
CA SER A 70 14.02 -0.72 -12.94
C SER A 70 12.67 -0.30 -12.34
N LEU A 71 12.00 0.70 -12.93
CA LEU A 71 10.66 1.12 -12.50
C LEU A 71 9.65 0.02 -12.80
N GLU A 72 9.79 -0.66 -13.94
CA GLU A 72 8.94 -1.80 -14.24
C GLU A 72 9.13 -2.94 -13.23
N GLN A 73 10.37 -3.19 -12.82
CA GLN A 73 10.67 -4.13 -11.74
C GLN A 73 10.06 -3.70 -10.39
N CYS A 74 10.06 -2.40 -10.07
CA CYS A 74 9.34 -1.86 -8.91
C CYS A 74 7.84 -2.17 -9.00
N ARG A 75 7.20 -1.92 -10.15
CA ARG A 75 5.75 -2.14 -10.32
C ARG A 75 5.36 -3.61 -10.19
N ILE A 76 6.19 -4.53 -10.66
CA ILE A 76 5.99 -5.97 -10.48
C ILE A 76 6.07 -6.31 -8.99
N SER A 77 7.13 -5.83 -8.31
CA SER A 77 7.32 -6.06 -6.87
C SER A 77 6.22 -5.46 -6.00
N ASP A 78 5.72 -4.26 -6.35
CA ASP A 78 4.66 -3.57 -5.63
C ASP A 78 3.33 -4.36 -5.64
N LYS A 79 3.15 -5.30 -6.59
CA LYS A 79 1.93 -6.12 -6.72
C LYS A 79 2.00 -7.50 -6.06
N VAL A 80 3.17 -7.93 -5.60
CA VAL A 80 3.40 -9.30 -5.07
C VAL A 80 2.46 -9.64 -3.90
N ILE A 81 2.07 -8.65 -3.10
CA ILE A 81 1.16 -8.85 -1.97
C ILE A 81 -0.25 -9.30 -2.40
N ASN A 82 -0.68 -9.01 -3.63
CA ASN A 82 -2.02 -9.37 -4.10
C ASN A 82 -2.22 -10.89 -4.17
N ASP A 83 -1.14 -11.64 -4.25
CA ASP A 83 -1.15 -13.11 -4.23
C ASP A 83 -1.02 -13.70 -2.82
N HIS A 84 -0.89 -12.85 -1.78
CA HIS A 84 -0.64 -13.24 -0.38
C HIS A 84 -1.54 -12.48 0.61
N LEU A 85 -2.77 -12.14 0.20
CA LEU A 85 -3.70 -11.33 1.01
C LEU A 85 -4.24 -12.04 2.26
N ASP A 86 -4.17 -13.36 2.28
CA ASP A 86 -4.49 -14.21 3.44
C ASP A 86 -3.34 -14.28 4.45
N GLU A 87 -2.14 -13.84 4.05
CA GLU A 87 -0.98 -13.72 4.92
C GLU A 87 -0.98 -12.34 5.58
N GLY A 88 -1.16 -12.28 6.91
CA GLY A 88 -1.20 -11.01 7.64
C GLY A 88 0.07 -10.16 7.50
N ALA A 89 1.20 -10.78 7.14
CA ALA A 89 2.41 -10.11 6.68
C ALA A 89 3.18 -11.04 5.74
N TYR A 90 3.70 -10.48 4.65
CA TYR A 90 4.49 -11.21 3.65
C TYR A 90 5.86 -10.56 3.47
N GLN A 91 6.92 -11.31 3.74
CA GLN A 91 8.31 -10.85 3.55
C GLN A 91 8.84 -11.32 2.20
N TYR A 92 9.40 -10.41 1.41
CA TYR A 92 9.96 -10.75 0.11
C TYR A 92 11.14 -9.85 -0.26
N ARG A 93 11.94 -10.32 -1.22
CA ARG A 93 12.97 -9.53 -1.85
C ARG A 93 12.41 -8.96 -3.15
N CYS A 94 12.40 -7.64 -3.29
CA CYS A 94 11.94 -7.00 -4.52
C CYS A 94 12.90 -7.31 -5.68
N ASN A 95 12.43 -7.12 -6.90
CA ASN A 95 13.18 -7.42 -8.12
C ASN A 95 14.41 -6.51 -8.30
N ASN A 96 14.48 -5.41 -7.55
CA ASN A 96 15.65 -4.53 -7.47
C ASN A 96 16.55 -4.83 -6.26
N GLY A 97 16.34 -5.95 -5.58
CA GLY A 97 17.27 -6.54 -4.62
C GLY A 97 17.13 -6.11 -3.16
N LEU A 98 16.17 -5.25 -2.81
CA LEU A 98 15.87 -4.82 -1.44
C LEU A 98 14.85 -5.74 -0.76
N TRP A 99 14.88 -5.82 0.56
CA TRP A 99 13.92 -6.58 1.35
C TRP A 99 12.74 -5.73 1.78
N HIS A 100 11.53 -6.23 1.57
CA HIS A 100 10.28 -5.62 1.97
C HIS A 100 9.47 -6.57 2.87
N ILE A 101 8.60 -5.97 3.69
CA ILE A 101 7.47 -6.64 4.32
C ILE A 101 6.23 -5.89 3.86
N ALA A 102 5.25 -6.61 3.32
CA ALA A 102 3.97 -6.06 2.92
C ALA A 102 2.86 -6.65 3.79
N MET A 103 1.87 -5.84 4.15
CA MET A 103 0.76 -6.24 5.01
C MET A 103 -0.54 -5.69 4.41
N PRO A 104 -1.56 -6.53 4.16
CA PRO A 104 -2.81 -6.05 3.59
C PRO A 104 -3.63 -5.28 4.64
N ILE A 105 -4.13 -4.11 4.26
CA ILE A 105 -5.13 -3.36 5.03
C ILE A 105 -6.51 -3.82 4.58
N ILE A 106 -7.12 -4.66 5.41
CA ILE A 106 -8.44 -5.25 5.18
C ILE A 106 -9.51 -4.52 6.01
N VAL A 107 -10.55 -4.01 5.35
CA VAL A 107 -11.71 -3.39 6.00
C VAL A 107 -12.97 -4.15 5.59
N ALA A 108 -13.69 -4.69 6.58
CA ALA A 108 -14.87 -5.54 6.36
C ALA A 108 -14.66 -6.64 5.30
N GLY A 109 -13.51 -7.33 5.37
CA GLY A 109 -13.16 -8.41 4.45
C GLY A 109 -12.68 -7.97 3.05
N ARG A 110 -12.42 -6.68 2.82
CA ARG A 110 -11.96 -6.15 1.52
C ARG A 110 -10.58 -5.51 1.63
N HIS A 111 -9.72 -5.80 0.67
CA HIS A 111 -8.39 -5.20 0.56
C HIS A 111 -8.50 -3.78 0.02
N LEU A 112 -8.25 -2.80 0.90
CA LEU A 112 -8.34 -1.38 0.56
C LEU A 112 -6.98 -0.71 0.38
N ALA A 113 -5.92 -1.27 0.96
CA ALA A 113 -4.56 -0.79 0.82
C ALA A 113 -3.53 -1.87 1.17
N THR A 114 -2.28 -1.65 0.77
CA THR A 114 -1.11 -2.35 1.33
C THR A 114 -0.16 -1.35 1.94
#